data_AF-A0A8S4R784-F1
#
_entry.id   AF-A0A8S4R784-F1
#
_cell.length_a   1.000
_cell.length_b   1.000
_cell.length_c   1.000
_cell.angle_alpha   90.00
_cell.angle_beta   90.00
_cell.angle_gamma   90.00
#
_symmetry.space_group_name_H-M   'P 1'
#
loop_
_entity.id
_entity.type
_entity.pdbx_description
1 polymer ?
#
loop_
_entity_poly.entity_id
_entity_poly.type
_entity_poly.pdbx_seq_one_letter_code
_entity_poly.pdbx_strand_id
1 'polypeptide(L)'
;MSIQYVRIYYGPCESFYTFSHKPQKLRGIREHLQKLGFRVDLVPVDFVNFCMLEMCGHEVFRCNIKNLSFNTASERDVVCRRAINAVVDSSAKFLRTRNYLWSWALIDDQIFRSEYAPKDYWPFDVEKNFDTSLECTECCGIIKKNT
;
A
#
# COMPACT_ATOMS: atom_id res chain seq x y z
N MET A 1 8.02 5.79 -2.88
CA MET A 1 6.84 6.38 -2.20
C MET A 1 7.17 6.56 -0.73
N SER A 2 7.04 7.76 -0.18
CA SER A 2 7.31 8.00 1.24
C SER A 2 6.12 7.58 2.10
N ILE A 3 6.36 7.01 3.29
CA ILE A 3 5.32 6.57 4.23
C ILE A 3 4.51 7.74 4.80
N GLN A 4 5.06 8.95 4.70
CA GLN A 4 4.43 10.20 5.16
C GLN A 4 3.63 10.90 4.05
N TYR A 5 3.37 10.24 2.93
CA TYR A 5 2.63 10.81 1.81
C TYR A 5 1.23 10.21 1.73
N VAL A 6 0.22 11.09 1.67
CA VAL A 6 -1.20 10.74 1.66
C VAL A 6 -1.85 11.40 0.45
N ARG A 7 -2.57 10.61 -0.35
CA ARG A 7 -3.43 11.12 -1.42
C ARG A 7 -4.87 11.04 -0.98
N ILE A 8 -5.60 12.14 -1.11
CA ILE A 8 -7.01 12.22 -0.80
C ILE A 8 -7.77 12.38 -2.12
N TYR A 9 -8.44 11.31 -2.53
CA TYR A 9 -9.34 11.31 -3.67
C TYR A 9 -10.70 11.82 -3.23
N TYR A 10 -11.24 12.78 -3.96
CA TYR A 10 -12.52 13.37 -3.59
C TYR A 10 -13.45 13.66 -4.77
N GLY A 11 -14.69 13.26 -4.57
CA GLY A 11 -15.80 13.34 -5.49
C GLY A 11 -16.48 14.70 -5.53
N PRO A 12 -17.22 15.01 -6.60
CA PRO A 12 -18.17 16.09 -6.57
C PRO A 12 -19.24 15.82 -5.50
N CYS A 13 -19.58 16.86 -4.76
CA CYS A 13 -20.65 16.85 -3.77
C CYS A 13 -21.90 17.50 -4.38
N GLU A 14 -23.06 16.90 -4.15
CA GLU A 14 -24.33 17.55 -4.42
C GLU A 14 -24.59 18.63 -3.37
N SER A 15 -24.73 19.87 -3.80
CA SER A 15 -25.08 20.98 -2.91
C SER A 15 -25.83 22.05 -3.69
N PHE A 16 -26.97 22.50 -3.17
CA PHE A 16 -27.82 23.49 -3.83
C PHE A 16 -28.07 23.15 -5.31
N TYR A 17 -28.43 21.90 -5.62
CA TYR A 17 -28.68 21.40 -6.98
C TYR A 17 -27.50 21.48 -7.97
N THR A 18 -26.28 21.70 -7.47
CA THR A 18 -25.05 21.68 -8.28
C THR A 18 -24.12 20.54 -7.85
N PHE A 19 -23.55 19.83 -8.82
CA PHE A 19 -22.48 18.85 -8.61
C PHE A 19 -21.13 19.54 -8.81
N SER A 20 -20.43 19.84 -7.73
CA SER A 20 -19.13 20.51 -7.78
C SER A 20 -18.12 19.90 -6.81
N HIS A 21 -16.85 19.95 -7.18
CA HIS A 21 -15.75 19.58 -6.30
C HIS A 21 -15.56 20.65 -5.23
N LYS A 22 -15.66 20.25 -3.96
CA LYS A 22 -15.57 21.17 -2.81
C LYS A 22 -14.41 20.79 -1.89
N PRO A 23 -13.17 21.25 -2.19
CA PRO A 23 -12.01 20.94 -1.35
C PRO A 23 -12.12 21.53 0.07
N GLN A 24 -13.00 22.51 0.29
CA GLN A 24 -13.21 23.14 1.61
C GLN A 24 -13.71 22.15 2.67
N LYS A 25 -14.38 21.06 2.28
CA LYS A 25 -14.77 19.98 3.21
C LYS A 25 -13.58 19.19 3.74
N LEU A 26 -12.49 19.12 3.00
CA LEU A 26 -11.30 18.34 3.34
C LEU A 26 -10.23 19.18 4.04
N ARG A 27 -10.51 20.47 4.25
CA ARG A 27 -9.59 21.40 4.90
C ARG A 27 -9.17 20.94 6.29
N GLY A 28 -10.12 20.48 7.11
CA GLY A 28 -9.84 20.01 8.47
C GLY A 28 -8.88 18.82 8.51
N ILE A 29 -9.06 17.86 7.60
CA ILE A 29 -8.17 16.69 7.47
C ILE A 29 -6.79 17.13 6.98
N ARG A 30 -6.73 17.96 5.93
CA ARG A 30 -5.47 18.44 5.36
C ARG A 30 -4.63 19.20 6.37
N GLU A 31 -5.22 20.18 7.06
CA GLU A 31 -4.50 21.01 8.04
C GLU A 31 -3.97 20.16 9.20
N HIS A 32 -4.76 19.20 9.69
CA HIS A 32 -4.35 18.38 10.82
C HIS A 32 -3.25 17.37 10.44
N LEU A 33 -3.36 16.72 9.27
CA LEU A 33 -2.31 15.84 8.76
C LEU A 33 -1.01 16.59 8.46
N GLN A 34 -1.09 17.81 7.93
CA GLN A 34 0.08 18.66 7.73
C GLN A 34 0.76 19.05 9.04
N LYS A 35 -0.01 19.37 10.10
CA LYS A 35 0.52 19.61 11.45
C LYS A 35 1.26 18.40 12.02
N LEU A 36 0.81 17.18 11.70
CA LEU A 36 1.48 15.93 12.07
C LEU A 36 2.71 15.61 11.20
N GLY A 37 3.00 16.41 10.18
CA GLY A 37 4.17 16.25 9.29
C GLY A 37 3.91 15.40 8.04
N PHE A 38 2.66 15.04 7.75
CA PHE A 38 2.31 14.34 6.51
C PHE A 38 2.21 15.31 5.33
N ARG A 39 2.66 14.86 4.16
CA ARG A 39 2.43 15.54 2.88
C ARG A 39 1.10 15.04 2.30
N VAL A 40 0.18 15.98 2.06
CA VAL A 40 -1.20 15.67 1.64
C VAL A 40 -1.49 16.31 0.30
N ASP A 41 -1.84 15.47 -0.67
CA ASP A 41 -2.29 15.89 -2.00
C ASP A 41 -3.79 15.60 -2.19
N LEU A 42 -4.49 16.55 -2.80
CA LEU A 42 -5.92 16.46 -3.08
C LEU A 42 -6.10 16.15 -4.57
N VAL A 43 -6.72 15.01 -4.89
CA VAL A 43 -6.97 14.57 -6.26
C VAL A 43 -8.48 14.54 -6.52
N PRO A 44 -9.03 15.39 -7.41
CA PRO A 44 -10.44 15.34 -7.76
C PRO A 44 -10.74 14.09 -8.59
N VAL A 45 -11.90 13.45 -8.36
CA VAL A 45 -12.37 12.27 -9.10
C VAL A 45 -13.86 12.40 -9.39
N ASP A 46 -14.34 11.92 -10.55
CA ASP A 46 -15.72 12.12 -10.98
C ASP A 46 -16.78 11.29 -10.23
N PHE A 47 -16.36 10.46 -9.26
CA PHE A 47 -17.29 9.64 -8.47
C PHE A 47 -18.07 10.48 -7.45
N VAL A 48 -19.39 10.55 -7.64
CA VAL A 48 -20.27 11.35 -6.78
C VAL A 48 -20.19 10.89 -5.33
N ASN A 49 -20.06 11.87 -4.43
CA ASN A 49 -20.00 11.68 -2.98
C ASN A 49 -18.87 10.77 -2.46
N PHE A 50 -17.85 10.52 -3.27
CA PHE A 50 -16.74 9.65 -2.92
C PHE A 50 -15.65 10.41 -2.15
N CYS A 51 -15.08 9.80 -1.12
CA CYS A 51 -13.86 10.25 -0.49
C CYS A 51 -13.03 9.04 -0.07
N MET A 52 -11.78 8.99 -0.52
CA MET A 52 -10.86 7.89 -0.21
C MET A 52 -9.47 8.44 0.07
N LEU A 53 -8.86 7.96 1.16
CA LEU A 53 -7.49 8.28 1.53
C LEU A 53 -6.62 7.08 1.17
N GLU A 54 -5.59 7.35 0.38
CA GLU A 54 -4.60 6.38 -0.04
C GLU A 54 -3.24 6.71 0.59
N MET A 55 -2.56 5.67 1.08
CA MET A 55 -1.16 5.74 1.50
C MET A 55 -0.39 4.60 0.86
N CYS A 56 0.77 4.91 0.26
CA CYS A 56 1.65 3.90 -0.35
C CYS A 56 0.92 2.93 -1.31
N GLY A 57 -0.02 3.40 -2.13
CA GLY A 57 -0.78 2.54 -3.05
C GLY A 57 -1.96 1.79 -2.42
N HIS A 58 -2.21 1.95 -1.13
CA HIS A 58 -3.24 1.21 -0.40
C HIS A 58 -4.33 2.15 0.13
N GLU A 59 -5.59 1.71 0.01
CA GLU A 59 -6.74 2.39 0.59
C GLU A 59 -6.72 2.26 2.13
N VAL A 60 -6.60 3.40 2.82
CA VAL A 60 -6.55 3.47 4.29
C VAL A 60 -7.92 3.76 4.87
N PHE A 61 -8.66 4.65 4.24
CA PHE A 61 -9.96 5.06 4.74
C PHE A 61 -10.87 5.47 3.59
N ARG A 62 -12.13 5.05 3.70
CA ARG A 62 -13.20 5.40 2.77
C ARG A 62 -14.38 5.99 3.51
N CYS A 63 -14.90 7.10 3.00
CA CYS A 63 -16.15 7.65 3.50
C CYS A 63 -16.96 8.33 2.41
N ASN A 64 -18.24 8.56 2.73
CA ASN A 64 -19.08 9.44 1.95
C ASN A 64 -18.76 10.90 2.32
N ILE A 65 -18.45 11.73 1.35
CA ILE A 65 -18.09 13.15 1.55
C ILE A 65 -19.24 13.99 2.16
N LYS A 66 -20.49 13.52 2.07
CA LYS A 66 -21.65 14.16 2.73
C LYS A 66 -21.52 14.11 4.25
N ASN A 67 -20.83 13.09 4.79
CA ASN A 67 -20.64 12.91 6.22
C ASN A 67 -19.57 13.84 6.82
N LEU A 68 -18.77 14.50 5.97
CA LEU A 68 -17.78 15.50 6.39
C LEU A 68 -18.44 16.87 6.52
N SER A 69 -18.22 17.50 7.66
CA SER A 69 -18.78 18.84 7.93
C SER A 69 -17.99 19.94 7.23
N PHE A 70 -18.70 20.89 6.66
CA PHE A 70 -18.12 21.94 5.83
C PHE A 70 -17.31 22.94 6.68
N ASN A 71 -16.05 23.17 6.31
CA ASN A 71 -15.16 24.16 6.93
C ASN A 71 -15.10 24.08 8.48
N THR A 72 -15.14 22.86 9.00
CA THR A 72 -15.03 22.60 10.44
C THR A 72 -13.64 22.09 10.79
N ALA A 73 -13.17 22.43 11.99
CA ALA A 73 -11.93 21.88 12.53
C ALA A 73 -12.09 20.37 12.81
N SER A 74 -10.99 19.63 12.67
CA SER A 74 -10.97 18.17 12.86
C SER A 74 -11.41 17.70 14.24
N GLU A 75 -11.32 18.56 15.26
CA GLU A 75 -11.74 18.25 16.64
C GLU A 75 -13.25 18.10 16.79
N ARG A 76 -14.03 18.84 15.97
CA ARG A 76 -15.50 18.83 16.04
C ARG A 76 -16.14 17.77 15.15
N ASP A 77 -15.45 17.35 14.10
CA ASP A 77 -15.93 16.35 13.16
C ASP A 77 -15.39 14.94 13.52
N VAL A 78 -16.30 14.08 13.97
CA VAL A 78 -15.98 12.70 14.34
C VAL A 78 -15.46 11.89 13.15
N VAL A 79 -15.95 12.15 11.94
CA VAL A 79 -15.53 11.45 10.72
C VAL A 79 -14.13 11.90 10.32
N CYS A 80 -13.85 13.20 10.38
CA CYS A 80 -12.49 13.72 10.18
C CYS A 80 -11.51 13.08 11.16
N ARG A 81 -11.85 13.01 12.45
CA ARG A 81 -10.99 12.40 13.48
C ARG A 81 -10.73 10.93 13.22
N ARG A 82 -11.76 10.17 12.80
CA ARG A 82 -11.61 8.76 12.41
C ARG A 82 -10.67 8.60 11.21
N ALA A 83 -10.80 9.45 10.20
CA ALA A 83 -9.93 9.43 9.03
C ALA A 83 -8.46 9.71 9.40
N ILE A 84 -8.21 10.71 10.26
CA ILE A 84 -6.87 11.04 10.77
C ILE A 84 -6.29 9.86 11.56
N ASN A 85 -7.07 9.29 12.49
CA ASN A 85 -6.61 8.15 13.28
C ASN A 85 -6.27 6.95 12.40
N ALA A 86 -7.09 6.66 11.38
CA ALA A 86 -6.82 5.59 10.42
C ALA A 86 -5.49 5.81 9.67
N VAL A 87 -5.17 7.05 9.28
CA VAL A 87 -3.89 7.42 8.66
C VAL A 87 -2.72 7.21 9.62
N VAL A 88 -2.83 7.66 10.87
CA VAL A 88 -1.78 7.49 11.89
C VAL A 88 -1.54 6.01 12.18
N ASP A 89 -2.60 5.23 12.42
CA ASP A 89 -2.50 3.79 12.68
C ASP A 89 -1.89 3.05 11.49
N SER A 90 -2.29 3.41 10.27
CA SER A 90 -1.75 2.81 9.05
C SER A 90 -0.28 3.17 8.85
N SER A 91 0.12 4.41 9.14
CA SER A 91 1.53 4.82 9.09
C SER A 91 2.41 3.98 10.03
N ALA A 92 1.93 3.70 11.24
CA ALA A 92 2.64 2.85 12.20
C ALA A 92 2.74 1.40 11.70
N LYS A 93 1.68 0.86 11.10
CA LYS A 93 1.69 -0.47 10.49
C LYS A 93 2.69 -0.55 9.33
N PHE A 94 2.68 0.43 8.42
CA PHE A 94 3.62 0.46 7.29
C PHE A 94 5.08 0.57 7.74
N LEU A 95 5.37 1.33 8.79
CA LEU A 95 6.72 1.40 9.37
C LEU A 95 7.15 0.04 9.93
N ARG A 96 6.27 -0.66 10.65
CA ARG A 96 6.56 -2.01 11.16
C ARG A 96 6.80 -3.00 10.03
N THR A 97 5.95 -3.01 9.02
CA THR A 97 6.11 -3.88 7.84
C THR A 97 7.42 -3.60 7.11
N ARG A 98 7.78 -2.32 6.92
CA ARG A 98 9.07 -1.95 6.32
C ARG A 98 10.25 -2.47 7.12
N ASN A 99 10.23 -2.28 8.44
CA ASN A 99 11.33 -2.73 9.30
C ASN A 99 11.46 -4.26 9.28
N TYR A 100 10.33 -4.98 9.31
CA TYR A 100 10.30 -6.43 9.21
C TYR A 100 10.86 -6.91 7.87
N LEU A 101 10.38 -6.37 6.74
CA LEU A 101 10.89 -6.71 5.41
C LEU A 101 12.39 -6.41 5.28
N TRP A 102 12.85 -5.28 5.82
CA TRP A 102 14.26 -4.94 5.82
C TRP A 102 15.09 -5.93 6.65
N SER A 103 14.62 -6.32 7.83
CA SER A 103 15.31 -7.33 8.63
C SER A 103 15.39 -8.68 7.92
N TRP A 104 14.33 -9.10 7.23
CA TRP A 104 14.35 -10.33 6.44
C TRP A 104 15.29 -10.27 5.26
N ALA A 105 15.31 -9.14 4.53
CA ALA A 105 16.24 -8.94 3.44
C ALA A 105 17.71 -8.97 3.92
N LEU A 106 17.99 -8.40 5.09
CA LEU A 106 19.32 -8.43 5.69
C LEU A 106 19.72 -9.85 6.11
N ILE A 107 18.80 -10.60 6.71
CA ILE A 107 19.02 -12.01 7.06
C ILE A 107 19.28 -12.84 5.80
N ASP A 108 18.50 -12.63 4.73
CA ASP A 108 18.68 -13.35 3.46
C ASP A 108 20.08 -13.12 2.88
N ASP A 109 20.50 -11.86 2.86
CA ASP A 109 21.80 -11.47 2.31
C ASP A 109 22.97 -12.02 3.16
N GLN A 110 22.89 -11.93 4.49
CA GLN A 110 23.98 -12.36 5.37
C GLN A 110 24.05 -13.87 5.57
N ILE A 111 22.90 -14.55 5.71
CA ILE A 111 22.87 -15.96 6.09
C ILE A 111 22.81 -16.87 4.87
N PHE A 112 22.00 -16.55 3.86
CA PHE A 112 21.73 -17.50 2.78
C PHE A 112 22.56 -17.23 1.51
N ARG A 113 23.18 -16.05 1.37
CA ARG A 113 23.99 -15.67 0.20
C ARG A 113 25.48 -15.48 0.48
N SER A 114 25.92 -15.68 1.72
CA SER A 114 27.34 -15.60 2.09
C SER A 114 28.08 -16.91 1.82
N GLU A 115 29.42 -16.87 1.81
CA GLU A 115 30.27 -18.08 1.72
C GLU A 115 30.00 -19.09 2.84
N TYR A 116 29.43 -18.62 3.95
CA TYR A 116 29.06 -19.41 5.13
C TYR A 116 27.60 -19.86 5.11
N ALA A 117 26.91 -19.72 3.97
CA ALA A 117 25.53 -20.14 3.87
C ALA A 117 25.36 -21.62 4.23
N PRO A 118 24.30 -22.00 4.96
CA PRO A 118 24.01 -23.39 5.28
C PRO A 118 23.96 -24.19 3.97
N LYS A 119 24.94 -25.09 3.81
CA LYS A 119 24.93 -26.00 2.68
C LYS A 119 23.89 -27.07 2.97
N ASP A 120 23.04 -27.27 1.99
CA ASP A 120 22.13 -28.39 1.89
C ASP A 120 22.91 -29.71 2.07
N TYR A 121 22.86 -30.28 3.28
CA TYR A 121 23.52 -31.52 3.66
C TYR A 121 22.49 -32.63 3.76
N TRP A 122 22.54 -33.57 2.81
CA TRP A 122 21.72 -34.76 2.85
C TRP A 122 22.52 -35.87 3.54
N PRO A 123 21.96 -36.60 4.52
CA PRO A 123 22.65 -37.69 5.20
C PRO A 123 23.02 -38.88 4.31
N PHE A 124 22.54 -38.89 3.07
CA PHE A 124 22.74 -39.90 2.06
C PHE A 124 23.11 -39.22 0.74
N ASP A 125 23.96 -39.87 -0.05
CA ASP A 125 24.32 -39.41 -1.38
C ASP A 125 23.10 -39.51 -2.30
N VAL A 126 22.37 -38.40 -2.41
CA VAL A 126 21.36 -38.25 -3.47
C VAL A 126 22.13 -37.94 -4.73
N GLU A 127 22.11 -38.87 -5.69
CA GLU A 127 22.53 -38.58 -7.06
C GLU A 127 21.72 -37.37 -7.55
N LYS A 128 22.39 -36.23 -7.70
CA LYS A 128 21.79 -35.00 -8.22
C LYS A 128 21.57 -35.11 -9.73
N ASN A 129 20.83 -36.13 -10.17
CA ASN A 129 20.22 -36.17 -11.50
C ASN A 129 18.99 -35.27 -11.48
N PHE A 130 19.17 -34.00 -11.09
CA PHE A 130 18.24 -32.96 -11.50
C PHE A 130 18.61 -32.66 -12.94
N ASP A 131 18.21 -33.54 -13.85
CA ASP A 131 18.00 -33.12 -15.22
C ASP A 131 17.09 -31.90 -15.10
N THR A 132 17.65 -30.70 -15.28
CA THR A 132 16.87 -29.53 -15.72
C THR A 132 15.89 -30.09 -16.72
N SER A 133 14.60 -29.91 -16.47
CA SER A 133 13.48 -30.50 -17.23
C SER A 133 13.54 -30.13 -18.71
N LEU A 134 14.52 -30.69 -19.39
CA LEU A 134 14.71 -30.77 -20.81
C LEU A 134 14.12 -32.13 -21.11
N GLU A 135 12.86 -32.07 -21.56
CA GLU A 135 12.14 -33.15 -22.24
C GLU A 135 11.32 -34.11 -21.34
N CYS A 136 10.21 -33.60 -20.79
CA CYS A 136 9.05 -34.43 -20.43
C CYS A 136 8.44 -34.99 -21.74
N THR A 137 8.95 -36.12 -22.25
CA THR A 137 8.47 -36.75 -23.49
C THR A 137 7.04 -37.27 -23.40
N GLU A 138 6.51 -37.52 -22.19
CA GLU A 138 5.14 -37.99 -22.01
C GLU A 138 4.11 -36.85 -21.92
N CYS A 139 4.56 -35.62 -21.69
CA CYS A 139 3.71 -34.52 -21.21
C CYS A 139 3.50 -33.43 -22.27
N CYS A 140 4.56 -33.09 -23.04
CA CYS A 140 4.57 -31.87 -23.85
C CYS A 140 4.92 -32.05 -25.33
N GLY A 141 5.35 -33.23 -25.81
CA GLY A 141 5.45 -33.54 -27.24
C GLY A 141 6.28 -32.60 -28.14
N ILE A 142 7.29 -31.87 -27.62
CA ILE A 142 8.14 -30.98 -28.42
C ILE A 142 9.51 -31.61 -28.65
N ILE A 143 9.88 -31.65 -29.93
CA ILE A 143 11.00 -32.35 -30.56
C ILE A 143 12.35 -31.68 -30.26
N LYS A 144 13.38 -32.50 -30.03
CA LYS A 144 14.81 -32.15 -29.92
C LYS A 144 15.27 -31.21 -31.04
N LYS A 145 16.06 -30.19 -30.70
CA LYS A 145 16.97 -29.55 -31.67
C LYS A 145 18.17 -30.46 -31.86
N ASN A 146 18.23 -31.11 -33.02
CA ASN A 146 19.37 -31.87 -33.51
C ASN A 146 20.59 -30.96 -33.64
N THR A 147 21.73 -31.41 -33.12
CA THR A 147 23.06 -31.14 -33.69
C THR A 147 23.54 -32.39 -34.40
#